data_AF-A0A453CA93-F1
#
_entry.id   AF-A0A453CA93-F1
#
_cell.length_a   1.000
_cell.length_b   1.000
_cell.length_c   1.000
_cell.angle_alpha   90.00
_cell.angle_beta   90.00
_cell.angle_gamma   90.00
#
_symmetry.space_group_name_H-M   'P 1'
#
loop_
_entity.id
_entity.type
_entity.pdbx_description
1 polymer ?
#
loop_
_entity_poly.entity_id
_entity_poly.type
_entity_poly.pdbx_seq_one_letter_code
_entity_poly.pdbx_strand_id
1 'polypeptide(L)'
;MLWNAFQTLVDALHKEVGDSNVKLGTQVLSLACNCDELSASDGWSIFVDSKDASSKELAKNQSFDAVIMTAPLSNVQRMRFTKGGAPFVLDFLPKVDYLPLSLMVTAFKKEDVKRPLEGFGVLIPFKEQQKHGLKTLGTLFSSMMFPDRAPNDQYLFTTFIGGSHNRDLAGAPTAILKQFVTSDLTKLLGVVGQPTFVKHIHWRNAFPLYGHDYDSALEAIGKMESDLPGFFYAGNNKDGLAVGNVIASGSNTADLVISYLESGIKQLD
;
A
#
# COMPACT_ATOMS: atom_id res chain seq x y z
N MET A 1 2.31 -9.37 24.98
CA MET A 1 2.92 -8.23 24.28
C MET A 1 3.07 -8.67 22.83
N LEU A 2 2.15 -8.28 21.94
CA LEU A 2 2.25 -8.63 20.51
C LEU A 2 3.39 -7.79 19.93
N TRP A 3 4.54 -8.39 19.63
CA TRP A 3 5.60 -7.69 18.91
C TRP A 3 5.01 -7.09 17.62
N ASN A 4 5.29 -5.83 17.31
CA ASN A 4 4.67 -5.08 16.22
C ASN A 4 5.14 -5.49 14.80
N ALA A 5 5.56 -6.74 14.55
CA ALA A 5 5.88 -7.31 13.20
C ALA A 5 6.51 -6.31 12.22
N PHE A 6 5.85 -6.09 11.07
CA PHE A 6 6.26 -5.14 10.04
C PHE A 6 6.05 -3.68 10.43
N GLN A 7 5.15 -3.40 11.39
CA GLN A 7 4.99 -2.05 11.93
C GLN A 7 6.28 -1.61 12.65
N THR A 8 7.03 -2.53 13.27
CA THR A 8 8.33 -2.22 13.89
C THR A 8 9.34 -1.61 12.91
N LEU A 9 9.35 -2.04 11.65
CA LEU A 9 10.20 -1.42 10.62
C LEU A 9 9.77 0.02 10.34
N VAL A 10 8.46 0.26 10.18
CA VAL A 10 7.90 1.59 9.94
C VAL A 10 8.15 2.51 11.13
N ASP A 11 7.97 2.01 12.35
CA ASP A 11 8.22 2.75 13.60
C ASP A 11 9.70 3.14 13.72
N ALA A 12 10.62 2.24 13.34
CA ALA A 12 12.05 2.52 13.34
C ALA A 12 12.42 3.59 12.30
N LEU A 13 11.87 3.50 11.08
CA LEU A 13 12.09 4.51 10.04
C LEU A 13 11.54 5.87 10.45
N HIS A 14 10.33 5.93 11.02
CA HIS A 14 9.77 7.18 11.54
C HIS A 14 10.70 7.79 12.59
N LYS A 15 11.16 6.97 13.55
CA LYS A 15 12.06 7.44 14.61
C LYS A 15 13.36 8.03 14.05
N GLU A 16 13.93 7.40 13.02
CA GLU A 16 15.17 7.87 12.39
C GLU A 16 14.96 9.18 11.60
N VAL A 17 13.86 9.27 10.85
CA VAL A 17 13.51 10.47 10.06
C VAL A 17 13.12 11.65 10.97
N GLY A 18 12.46 11.38 12.10
CA GLY A 18 12.06 12.36 13.10
C GLY A 18 10.72 13.06 12.80
N ASP A 19 10.00 13.42 13.86
CA ASP A 19 8.64 14.01 13.79
C ASP A 19 8.59 15.36 13.03
N SER A 20 9.68 16.11 13.01
CA SER A 20 9.76 17.37 12.27
C SER A 20 9.67 17.16 10.75
N ASN A 21 10.12 16.00 10.25
CA ASN A 21 10.22 15.68 8.84
C ASN A 21 9.05 14.83 8.34
N VAL A 22 8.27 14.22 9.25
CA VAL A 22 7.06 13.44 8.91
C VAL A 22 5.80 14.25 9.23
N LYS A 23 5.06 14.67 8.20
CA LYS A 23 3.78 15.38 8.36
C LYS A 23 2.60 14.42 8.18
N LEU A 24 2.10 13.88 9.30
CA LEU A 24 0.89 13.05 9.31
C LEU A 24 -0.37 13.93 9.16
N GLY A 25 -1.50 13.32 8.75
CA GLY A 25 -2.78 14.03 8.61
C GLY A 25 -2.80 15.16 7.56
N THR A 26 -1.75 15.25 6.75
CA THR A 26 -1.51 16.30 5.76
C THR A 26 -1.50 15.67 4.37
N GLN A 27 -2.52 15.98 3.56
CA GLN A 27 -2.66 15.41 2.22
C GLN A 27 -2.21 16.43 1.17
N VAL A 28 -1.28 16.05 0.29
CA VAL A 28 -0.94 16.87 -0.89
C VAL A 28 -2.11 16.86 -1.87
N LEU A 29 -2.57 18.05 -2.26
CA LEU A 29 -3.68 18.25 -3.21
C LEU A 29 -3.19 18.73 -4.58
N SER A 30 -2.13 19.53 -4.61
CA SER A 30 -1.55 19.98 -5.87
C SER A 30 -0.04 20.19 -5.80
N LEU A 31 0.59 20.03 -6.96
CA LEU A 31 2.02 20.22 -7.19
C LEU A 31 2.21 21.22 -8.33
N ALA A 32 3.11 22.16 -8.16
CA ALA A 32 3.43 23.17 -9.17
C ALA A 32 4.94 23.20 -9.42
N CYS A 33 5.33 22.92 -10.66
CA CYS A 33 6.70 23.15 -11.12
C CYS A 33 6.79 24.59 -11.65
N ASN A 34 7.58 25.39 -10.96
CA ASN A 34 8.01 26.71 -11.40
C ASN A 34 9.26 26.52 -12.25
N CYS A 35 9.04 26.00 -13.45
CA CYS A 35 10.08 25.82 -14.44
C CYS A 35 9.94 26.96 -15.46
N ASP A 36 10.63 28.08 -15.18
CA ASP A 36 10.78 29.21 -16.11
C ASP A 36 12.11 29.05 -16.85
N GLU A 37 12.11 29.17 -18.17
CA GLU A 37 13.32 29.12 -19.02
C GLU A 37 14.39 30.20 -18.66
N LEU A 38 14.06 31.12 -17.75
CA LEU A 38 14.87 32.29 -17.35
C LEU A 38 15.44 32.18 -15.92
N SER A 39 15.01 31.23 -15.09
CA SER A 39 15.49 31.06 -13.71
C SER A 39 16.32 29.79 -13.58
N ALA A 40 17.52 29.90 -13.01
CA ALA A 40 18.48 28.80 -12.91
C ALA A 40 18.14 27.74 -11.83
N SER A 41 16.94 27.76 -11.26
CA SER A 41 16.47 26.76 -10.30
C SER A 41 15.00 26.44 -10.56
N ASP A 42 14.75 25.30 -11.21
CA ASP A 42 13.40 24.73 -11.30
C ASP A 42 12.94 24.36 -9.89
N GLY A 43 11.92 25.05 -9.40
CA GLY A 43 11.41 24.88 -8.04
C GLY A 43 10.03 24.22 -8.02
N TRP A 44 9.86 23.22 -7.17
CA TRP A 44 8.57 22.63 -6.85
C TRP A 44 7.89 23.36 -5.72
N SER A 45 6.60 23.62 -5.84
CA SER A 45 5.76 24.06 -4.73
C SER A 45 4.62 23.08 -4.50
N ILE A 46 4.37 22.74 -3.24
CA ILE A 46 3.32 21.81 -2.84
C ILE A 46 2.20 22.55 -2.12
N PHE A 47 0.96 22.18 -2.44
CA PHE A 47 -0.22 22.64 -1.72
C PHE A 47 -0.85 21.46 -1.00
N VAL A 48 -1.12 21.65 0.30
CA VAL A 48 -1.58 20.60 1.19
C VAL A 48 -2.90 20.97 1.86
N ASP A 49 -3.69 19.95 2.20
CA ASP A 49 -4.84 20.01 3.09
C ASP A 49 -4.46 19.39 4.44
N SER A 50 -4.75 20.10 5.53
CA SER A 50 -4.47 19.64 6.90
C SER A 50 -5.77 19.37 7.63
N LYS A 51 -5.89 18.16 8.20
CA LYS A 51 -7.05 17.77 9.02
C LYS A 51 -6.99 18.29 10.46
N ASP A 52 -5.94 19.02 10.84
CA ASP A 52 -5.77 19.49 12.22
C ASP A 52 -6.62 20.75 12.49
N ALA A 53 -7.67 20.59 13.29
CA ALA A 53 -8.69 21.62 13.56
C ALA A 53 -8.17 22.87 14.28
N SER A 54 -6.95 22.82 14.83
CA SER A 54 -6.27 23.95 15.51
C SER A 54 -5.59 24.90 14.53
N SER A 55 -5.40 24.50 13.27
CA SER A 55 -4.72 25.27 12.24
C SER A 55 -5.68 25.60 11.11
N LYS A 56 -6.65 26.51 11.35
CA LYS A 56 -7.48 27.13 10.30
C LYS A 56 -6.67 28.07 9.38
N GLU A 57 -5.39 27.79 9.15
CA GLU A 57 -4.59 28.48 8.15
C GLU A 57 -4.46 27.59 6.91
N LEU A 58 -5.06 28.10 5.84
CA LEU A 58 -4.94 27.66 4.46
C LEU A 58 -3.49 27.31 4.10
N ALA A 59 -3.35 26.23 3.32
CA ALA A 59 -2.36 26.05 2.26
C ALA A 59 -0.98 26.70 2.53
N LYS A 60 -0.11 25.99 3.24
CA LYS A 60 1.30 26.41 3.35
C LYS A 60 2.05 25.98 2.10
N ASN A 61 2.36 26.93 1.22
CA ASN A 61 3.26 26.69 0.10
C ASN A 61 4.66 26.44 0.65
N GLN A 62 5.17 25.24 0.42
CA GLN A 62 6.55 24.87 0.70
C GLN A 62 7.26 24.64 -0.63
N SER A 63 8.48 25.16 -0.75
CA SER A 63 9.32 25.03 -1.93
C SER A 63 10.34 23.91 -1.76
N PHE A 64 10.57 23.14 -2.82
CA PHE A 64 11.55 22.05 -2.88
C PHE A 64 12.23 22.04 -4.24
N ASP A 65 13.43 21.47 -4.33
CA ASP A 65 14.16 21.37 -5.61
C ASP A 65 13.76 20.10 -6.40
N ALA A 66 13.24 19.09 -5.71
CA ALA A 66 12.77 17.84 -6.30
C ALA A 66 11.62 17.23 -5.49
N VAL A 67 10.82 16.38 -6.12
CA VAL A 67 9.69 15.68 -5.52
C VAL A 67 9.76 14.19 -5.86
N ILE A 68 9.71 13.34 -4.82
CA ILE A 68 9.47 11.90 -4.98
C ILE A 68 8.00 11.61 -4.68
N MET A 69 7.25 11.21 -5.70
CA MET A 69 5.87 10.78 -5.58
C MET A 69 5.81 9.30 -5.20
N THR A 70 5.29 9.01 -4.01
CA THR A 70 5.10 7.64 -3.49
C THR A 70 3.63 7.25 -3.30
N ALA A 71 2.70 8.14 -3.68
CA ALA A 71 1.28 7.86 -3.60
C ALA A 71 0.83 6.89 -4.71
N PRO A 72 -0.20 6.05 -4.45
CA PRO A 72 -0.78 5.20 -5.48
C PRO A 72 -1.24 6.02 -6.69
N LEU A 73 -1.11 5.47 -7.90
CA LEU A 73 -1.42 6.23 -9.13
C LEU A 73 -2.88 6.74 -9.17
N SER A 74 -3.82 6.04 -8.53
CA SER A 74 -5.21 6.48 -8.38
C SER A 74 -5.35 7.77 -7.55
N ASN A 75 -4.41 8.02 -6.64
CA ASN A 75 -4.38 9.25 -5.84
C ASN A 75 -3.72 10.38 -6.64
N VAL A 76 -2.65 10.07 -7.38
CA VAL A 76 -1.96 11.03 -8.25
C VAL A 76 -2.91 11.61 -9.30
N GLN A 77 -3.75 10.78 -9.93
CA GLN A 77 -4.78 11.23 -10.88
C GLN A 77 -5.76 12.27 -10.33
N ARG A 78 -5.89 12.37 -9.01
CA ARG A 78 -6.80 13.31 -8.34
C ARG A 78 -6.10 14.60 -7.90
N MET A 79 -4.77 14.64 -7.97
CA MET A 79 -3.99 15.83 -7.66
C MET A 79 -4.00 16.77 -8.86
N ARG A 80 -3.88 18.08 -8.59
CA ARG A 80 -3.70 19.07 -9.66
C ARG A 80 -2.21 19.30 -9.90
N PHE A 81 -1.81 19.34 -11.15
CA PHE A 81 -0.44 19.67 -11.53
C PHE A 81 -0.44 20.96 -12.35
N THR A 82 0.58 21.80 -12.14
CA THR A 82 0.85 22.96 -12.98
C THR A 82 2.33 23.01 -13.35
N LYS A 83 2.61 23.45 -14.58
CA LYS A 83 3.97 23.63 -15.11
C LYS A 83 4.06 25.03 -15.74
N GLY A 84 5.00 25.86 -15.28
CA GLY A 84 5.17 27.22 -15.81
C GLY A 84 3.89 28.07 -15.70
N GLY A 85 3.13 27.91 -14.61
CA GLY A 85 1.86 28.60 -14.39
C GLY A 85 0.64 28.05 -15.15
N ALA A 86 0.82 27.11 -16.07
CA ALA A 86 -0.28 26.47 -16.81
C ALA A 86 -0.67 25.11 -16.21
N PRO A 87 -1.95 24.68 -16.28
CA PRO A 87 -2.35 23.34 -15.88
C PRO A 87 -1.63 22.25 -16.67
N PHE A 88 -1.03 21.29 -15.97
CA PHE A 88 -0.50 20.05 -16.54
C PHE A 88 -1.53 18.95 -16.34
N VAL A 89 -2.30 18.65 -17.40
CA VAL A 89 -3.44 17.72 -17.33
C VAL A 89 -2.95 16.28 -17.44
N LEU A 90 -3.38 15.42 -16.52
CA LEU A 90 -2.97 14.02 -16.43
C LEU A 90 -3.93 13.06 -17.17
N ASP A 91 -4.49 13.48 -18.30
CA ASP A 91 -5.46 12.71 -19.09
C ASP A 91 -4.86 11.45 -19.74
N PHE A 92 -3.55 11.44 -19.92
CA PHE A 92 -2.78 10.30 -20.40
C PHE A 92 -2.54 9.21 -19.32
N LEU A 93 -2.81 9.47 -18.04
CA LEU A 93 -2.70 8.43 -17.00
C LEU A 93 -3.84 7.42 -17.16
N PRO A 94 -3.58 6.13 -17.40
CA PRO A 94 -4.64 5.14 -17.54
C PRO A 94 -5.31 4.88 -16.18
N LYS A 95 -6.57 4.46 -16.21
CA LYS A 95 -7.26 4.02 -14.99
C LYS A 95 -6.60 2.73 -14.48
N VAL A 96 -5.93 2.82 -13.33
CA VAL A 96 -5.37 1.64 -12.65
C VAL A 96 -6.42 1.02 -11.73
N ASP A 97 -6.75 -0.24 -11.99
CA ASP A 97 -7.62 -1.02 -11.12
C ASP A 97 -6.85 -1.52 -9.89
N TYR A 98 -7.51 -1.52 -8.74
CA TYR A 98 -6.99 -2.07 -7.50
C TYR A 98 -7.84 -3.25 -7.05
N LEU A 99 -7.19 -4.25 -6.46
CA LEU A 99 -7.87 -5.41 -5.92
C LEU A 99 -8.29 -5.16 -4.48
N PRO A 100 -9.57 -5.38 -4.14
CA PRO A 100 -10.03 -5.30 -2.76
C PRO A 100 -9.64 -6.58 -2.01
N LEU A 101 -9.27 -6.43 -0.74
CA LEU A 101 -8.85 -7.54 0.10
C LEU A 101 -9.32 -7.33 1.52
N SER A 102 -9.88 -8.38 2.11
CA SER A 102 -10.13 -8.45 3.53
C SER A 102 -9.23 -9.48 4.18
N LEU A 103 -8.61 -9.07 5.27
CA LEU A 103 -7.76 -9.90 6.12
C LEU A 103 -8.51 -10.15 7.42
N MET A 104 -8.72 -11.42 7.74
CA MET A 104 -9.34 -11.84 8.99
C MET A 104 -8.37 -12.68 9.80
N VAL A 105 -7.96 -12.14 10.96
CA VAL A 105 -7.21 -12.87 11.96
C VAL A 105 -8.20 -13.57 12.89
N THR A 106 -8.05 -14.87 13.06
CA THR A 106 -8.86 -15.69 13.95
C THR A 106 -7.97 -16.54 14.86
N ALA A 107 -8.36 -16.69 16.12
CA ALA A 107 -7.71 -17.64 17.03
C ALA A 107 -8.67 -18.77 17.41
N PHE A 108 -8.13 -19.97 17.56
CA PHE A 108 -8.84 -21.16 18.05
C PHE A 108 -7.98 -21.86 19.08
N LYS A 109 -8.59 -22.49 20.08
CA LYS A 109 -7.82 -23.35 20.98
C LYS A 109 -7.27 -24.55 20.20
N LYS A 110 -6.09 -25.03 20.57
CA LYS A 110 -5.48 -26.20 19.93
C LYS A 110 -6.36 -27.44 20.02
N GLU A 111 -7.07 -27.62 21.14
CA GLU A 111 -8.03 -28.72 21.35
C GLU A 111 -9.20 -28.71 20.34
N ASP A 112 -9.53 -27.55 19.79
CA ASP A 112 -10.64 -27.36 18.84
C ASP A 112 -10.21 -27.54 17.37
N VAL A 113 -8.92 -27.74 17.09
CA VAL A 113 -8.40 -27.95 15.73
C VAL A 113 -8.03 -29.41 15.54
N LYS A 114 -8.91 -30.18 14.90
CA LYS A 114 -8.80 -31.66 14.84
C LYS A 114 -7.75 -32.17 13.86
N ARG A 115 -7.40 -31.40 12.84
CA ARG A 115 -6.44 -31.75 11.79
C ARG A 115 -5.45 -30.60 11.59
N PRO A 116 -4.57 -30.32 12.57
CA PRO A 116 -3.53 -29.31 12.39
C PRO A 116 -2.59 -29.76 11.26
N LEU A 117 -2.19 -28.81 10.43
CA LEU A 117 -1.21 -29.02 9.37
C LEU A 117 0.02 -28.18 9.68
N GLU A 118 1.21 -28.76 9.60
CA GLU A 118 2.45 -28.02 9.76
C GLU A 118 2.82 -27.29 8.45
N GLY A 119 3.28 -26.05 8.58
CA GLY A 119 3.76 -25.26 7.46
C GLY A 119 3.39 -23.78 7.57
N PHE A 120 3.64 -23.04 6.48
CA PHE A 120 3.36 -21.61 6.40
C PHE A 120 1.86 -21.30 6.30
N GLY A 121 1.10 -22.18 5.66
CA GLY A 121 -0.32 -21.98 5.40
C GLY A 121 -0.83 -22.78 4.22
N VAL A 122 -2.02 -22.40 3.74
CA VAL A 122 -2.69 -23.00 2.58
C VAL A 122 -3.14 -21.90 1.63
N LEU A 123 -2.96 -22.15 0.33
CA LEU A 123 -3.58 -21.37 -0.74
C LEU A 123 -4.75 -22.15 -1.32
N ILE A 124 -5.81 -21.44 -1.68
CA ILE A 124 -7.04 -22.05 -2.22
C ILE A 124 -7.16 -21.62 -3.69
N PRO A 125 -6.90 -22.53 -4.64
CA PRO A 125 -7.11 -22.26 -6.05
C PRO A 125 -8.57 -21.88 -6.32
N PHE A 126 -8.81 -20.97 -7.27
CA PHE A 126 -10.16 -20.52 -7.61
C PHE A 126 -11.12 -21.68 -7.97
N LYS A 127 -10.60 -22.74 -8.60
CA LYS A 127 -11.37 -23.94 -8.94
C LYS A 127 -11.97 -24.66 -7.72
N GLU A 128 -11.30 -24.61 -6.57
CA GLU A 128 -11.78 -25.20 -5.32
C GLU A 128 -12.96 -24.40 -4.73
N GLN A 129 -13.02 -23.10 -5.03
CA GLN A 129 -14.16 -22.26 -4.63
C GLN A 129 -15.43 -22.66 -5.38
N GLN A 130 -15.29 -23.05 -6.65
CA GLN A 130 -16.41 -23.50 -7.49
C GLN A 130 -16.84 -24.93 -7.16
N LYS A 131 -15.89 -25.84 -6.96
CA LYS A 131 -16.17 -27.28 -6.78
C LYS A 131 -16.52 -27.67 -5.35
N HIS A 132 -15.81 -27.10 -4.37
CA HIS A 132 -15.88 -27.51 -2.96
C HIS A 132 -16.46 -26.40 -2.06
N GLY A 133 -16.87 -25.28 -2.66
CA GLY A 133 -17.54 -24.18 -1.99
C GLY A 133 -16.68 -23.48 -0.96
N LEU A 134 -15.34 -23.50 -1.14
CA LEU A 134 -14.44 -22.63 -0.38
C LEU A 134 -14.64 -21.17 -0.81
N LYS A 135 -14.44 -20.21 0.08
CA LYS A 135 -14.70 -18.78 -0.19
C LYS A 135 -13.48 -17.88 0.01
N THR A 136 -12.48 -18.39 0.71
CA THR A 136 -11.24 -17.67 1.03
C THR A 136 -10.19 -17.90 -0.06
N LEU A 137 -9.18 -17.02 -0.10
CA LEU A 137 -8.02 -17.12 -1.02
C LEU A 137 -6.93 -18.02 -0.45
N GLY A 138 -6.87 -18.11 0.88
CA GLY A 138 -5.86 -18.85 1.62
C GLY A 138 -5.75 -18.36 3.05
N THR A 139 -5.03 -19.13 3.85
CA THR A 139 -4.83 -18.89 5.27
C THR A 139 -3.38 -19.14 5.64
N LEU A 140 -2.75 -18.18 6.30
CA LEU A 140 -1.46 -18.35 6.94
C LEU A 140 -1.62 -18.93 8.35
N PHE A 141 -0.71 -19.83 8.72
CA PHE A 141 -0.64 -20.42 10.05
C PHE A 141 0.28 -19.58 10.94
N SER A 142 -0.19 -18.37 11.27
CA SER A 142 0.60 -17.31 11.88
C SER A 142 1.31 -17.72 13.17
N SER A 143 0.65 -18.45 14.07
CA SER A 143 1.30 -18.92 15.31
C SER A 143 2.19 -20.14 15.14
N MET A 144 2.17 -20.81 13.98
CA MET A 144 3.14 -21.87 13.67
C MET A 144 4.44 -21.27 13.14
N MET A 145 4.33 -20.24 12.29
CA MET A 145 5.49 -19.49 11.79
C MET A 145 6.13 -18.63 12.89
N PHE A 146 5.30 -18.01 13.73
CA PHE A 146 5.72 -17.09 14.77
C PHE A 146 5.03 -17.46 16.10
N PRO A 147 5.58 -18.43 16.86
CA PRO A 147 4.94 -18.95 18.08
C PRO A 147 4.63 -17.90 19.15
N ASP A 148 5.39 -16.81 19.17
CA ASP A 148 5.24 -15.68 20.09
C ASP A 148 4.03 -14.77 19.78
N ARG A 149 3.30 -15.04 18.68
CA ARG A 149 2.13 -14.24 18.25
C ARG A 149 0.80 -14.68 18.85
N ALA A 150 0.78 -15.80 19.56
CA ALA A 150 -0.41 -16.30 20.22
C ALA A 150 -0.06 -16.99 21.54
N PRO A 151 -1.02 -17.10 22.47
CA PRO A 151 -0.89 -18.01 23.60
C PRO A 151 -0.57 -19.44 23.16
N ASN A 152 0.22 -20.16 23.95
CA ASN A 152 0.70 -21.52 23.63
C ASN A 152 -0.42 -22.55 23.42
N ASP A 153 -1.60 -22.32 23.99
CA ASP A 153 -2.79 -23.17 23.89
C ASP A 153 -3.68 -22.83 22.68
N GLN A 154 -3.28 -21.88 21.83
CA GLN A 154 -4.05 -21.43 20.68
C GLN A 154 -3.29 -21.51 19.35
N TYR A 155 -4.05 -21.69 18.28
CA TYR A 155 -3.61 -21.41 16.92
C TYR A 155 -4.12 -20.04 16.47
N LEU A 156 -3.25 -19.27 15.82
CA LEU A 156 -3.59 -18.01 15.18
C LEU A 156 -3.51 -18.18 13.67
N PHE A 157 -4.61 -17.87 12.99
CA PHE A 157 -4.76 -17.96 11.55
C PHE A 157 -5.02 -16.58 10.95
N THR A 158 -4.32 -16.25 9.87
CA THR A 158 -4.56 -15.03 9.09
C THR A 158 -5.11 -15.42 7.73
N THR A 159 -6.41 -15.18 7.52
CA THR A 159 -7.14 -15.62 6.33
C THR A 159 -7.44 -14.44 5.41
N PHE A 160 -7.26 -14.64 4.11
CA PHE A 160 -7.46 -13.63 3.08
C PHE A 160 -8.75 -13.90 2.30
N ILE A 161 -9.58 -12.87 2.11
CA ILE A 161 -10.85 -12.94 1.41
C ILE A 161 -10.90 -11.83 0.36
N GLY A 162 -11.50 -12.12 -0.80
CA GLY A 162 -11.69 -11.13 -1.86
C GLY A 162 -10.84 -11.43 -3.10
N GLY A 163 -9.98 -10.49 -3.47
CA GLY A 163 -9.12 -10.58 -4.65
C GLY A 163 -9.89 -10.38 -5.96
N SER A 164 -9.28 -10.77 -7.07
CA SER A 164 -9.83 -10.55 -8.42
C SER A 164 -11.14 -11.29 -8.67
N HIS A 165 -11.31 -12.49 -8.11
CA HIS A 165 -12.45 -13.36 -8.41
C HIS A 165 -13.71 -13.08 -7.59
N ASN A 166 -13.58 -12.53 -6.38
CA ASN A 166 -14.70 -12.24 -5.49
C ASN A 166 -14.58 -10.83 -4.89
N ARG A 167 -14.52 -9.80 -5.74
CA ARG A 167 -14.27 -8.40 -5.32
C ARG A 167 -15.26 -7.91 -4.27
N ASP A 168 -16.55 -8.15 -4.47
CA ASP A 168 -17.61 -7.70 -3.55
C ASP A 168 -17.54 -8.40 -2.19
N LEU A 169 -17.08 -9.66 -2.18
CA LEU A 169 -16.94 -10.42 -0.94
C LEU A 169 -15.93 -9.79 0.00
N ALA A 170 -14.88 -9.13 -0.51
CA ALA A 170 -13.93 -8.39 0.32
C ALA A 170 -14.64 -7.36 1.20
N GLY A 171 -15.64 -6.66 0.66
CA GLY A 171 -16.39 -5.62 1.37
C GLY A 171 -17.54 -6.14 2.24
N ALA A 172 -17.73 -7.46 2.36
CA ALA A 172 -18.86 -8.02 3.09
C ALA A 172 -18.78 -7.73 4.61
N PRO A 173 -19.92 -7.72 5.34
CA PRO A 173 -19.92 -7.51 6.78
C PRO A 173 -19.05 -8.53 7.53
N THR A 174 -18.34 -8.09 8.56
CA THR A 174 -17.43 -8.93 9.36
C THR A 174 -18.08 -10.23 9.84
N ALA A 175 -19.36 -10.20 10.23
CA ALA A 175 -20.09 -11.40 10.67
C ALA A 175 -20.22 -12.45 9.55
N ILE A 176 -20.47 -12.01 8.32
CA ILE A 176 -20.57 -12.88 7.14
C ILE A 176 -19.19 -13.45 6.79
N LEU A 177 -18.16 -12.60 6.77
CA LEU A 177 -16.79 -13.03 6.52
C LEU A 177 -16.32 -14.06 7.55
N LYS A 178 -16.66 -13.85 8.84
CA LYS A 178 -16.33 -14.79 9.92
C LYS A 178 -16.94 -16.17 9.67
N GLN A 179 -18.18 -16.23 9.19
CA GLN A 179 -18.84 -17.49 8.87
C GLN A 179 -18.12 -18.21 7.73
N PHE A 180 -17.75 -17.50 6.66
CA PHE A 180 -17.00 -18.10 5.55
C PHE A 180 -15.62 -18.59 5.96
N VAL A 181 -14.86 -17.79 6.72
CA VAL A 181 -13.55 -18.19 7.24
C VAL A 181 -13.66 -19.41 8.14
N THR A 182 -14.62 -19.42 9.08
CA THR A 182 -14.80 -20.55 9.99
C THR A 182 -15.20 -21.82 9.21
N SER A 183 -16.10 -21.70 8.24
CA SER A 183 -16.53 -22.81 7.37
C SER A 183 -15.36 -23.42 6.59
N ASP A 184 -14.53 -22.57 5.97
CA ASP A 184 -13.35 -23.02 5.22
C ASP A 184 -12.33 -23.67 6.16
N LEU A 185 -12.06 -23.10 7.33
CA LEU A 185 -11.14 -23.69 8.32
C LEU A 185 -11.67 -24.99 8.92
N THR A 186 -12.99 -25.16 9.09
CA THR A 186 -13.59 -26.44 9.46
C THR A 186 -13.32 -27.49 8.38
N LYS A 187 -13.54 -27.15 7.09
CA LYS A 187 -13.28 -28.06 5.97
C LYS A 187 -11.80 -28.44 5.87
N LEU A 188 -10.90 -27.47 5.98
CA LEU A 188 -9.45 -27.65 5.80
C LEU A 188 -8.76 -28.28 7.01
N LEU A 189 -8.98 -27.72 8.21
CA LEU A 189 -8.22 -28.05 9.43
C LEU A 189 -9.07 -28.76 10.48
N GLY A 190 -10.36 -28.99 10.22
CA GLY A 190 -11.26 -29.62 11.19
C GLY A 190 -11.47 -28.75 12.44
N VAL A 191 -11.50 -27.43 12.28
CA VAL A 191 -11.82 -26.51 13.37
C VAL A 191 -13.26 -26.73 13.85
N VAL A 192 -13.44 -26.79 15.16
CA VAL A 192 -14.73 -26.94 15.85
C VAL A 192 -15.08 -25.66 16.60
N GLY A 193 -16.36 -25.28 16.57
CA GLY A 193 -16.85 -24.13 17.32
C GLY A 193 -16.53 -22.77 16.68
N GLN A 194 -16.44 -21.74 17.51
CA GLN A 194 -16.22 -20.36 17.08
C GLN A 194 -14.83 -19.88 17.50
N PRO A 195 -14.21 -18.96 16.76
CA PRO A 195 -12.92 -18.42 17.14
C PRO A 195 -13.02 -17.65 18.46
N THR A 196 -12.01 -17.81 19.32
CA THR A 196 -11.85 -17.13 20.61
C THR A 196 -11.50 -15.65 20.42
N PHE A 197 -10.93 -15.32 19.26
CA PHE A 197 -10.54 -13.96 18.88
C PHE A 197 -10.80 -13.74 17.40
N VAL A 198 -11.26 -12.54 17.03
CA VAL A 198 -11.43 -12.11 15.64
C VAL A 198 -10.95 -10.67 15.48
N LYS A 199 -10.08 -10.42 14.50
CA LYS A 199 -9.75 -9.08 14.00
C LYS A 199 -9.93 -9.06 12.49
N HIS A 200 -10.65 -8.06 11.99
CA HIS A 200 -10.91 -7.88 10.57
C HIS A 200 -10.37 -6.51 10.12
N ILE A 201 -9.67 -6.50 8.98
CA ILE A 201 -9.22 -5.30 8.28
C ILE A 201 -9.62 -5.46 6.82
N HIS A 202 -10.28 -4.44 6.27
CA HIS A 202 -10.70 -4.40 4.87
C HIS A 202 -9.98 -3.27 4.13
N TRP A 203 -9.34 -3.62 3.02
CA TRP A 203 -8.69 -2.71 2.10
C TRP A 203 -9.49 -2.70 0.79
N ARG A 204 -10.14 -1.58 0.48
CA ARG A 204 -10.85 -1.40 -0.81
C ARG A 204 -9.89 -1.44 -1.99
N ASN A 205 -8.70 -0.86 -1.80
CA ASN A 205 -7.63 -0.79 -2.79
C ASN A 205 -6.36 -1.36 -2.16
N ALA A 206 -6.26 -2.69 -2.04
CA ALA A 206 -5.17 -3.34 -1.31
C ALA A 206 -3.85 -3.30 -2.08
N PHE A 207 -3.89 -3.59 -3.37
CA PHE A 207 -2.74 -3.53 -4.27
C PHE A 207 -3.19 -3.25 -5.70
N PRO A 208 -2.36 -2.56 -6.51
CA PRO A 208 -2.65 -2.33 -7.91
C PRO A 208 -2.66 -3.65 -8.69
N LEU A 209 -3.56 -3.75 -9.65
CA LEU A 209 -3.64 -4.89 -10.56
C LEU A 209 -2.72 -4.63 -11.75
N TYR A 210 -1.68 -5.47 -11.88
CA TYR A 210 -0.83 -5.50 -13.07
C TYR A 210 -1.55 -6.30 -14.16
N GLY A 211 -2.53 -5.65 -14.79
CA GLY A 211 -3.34 -6.21 -15.86
C GLY A 211 -2.69 -6.08 -17.24
N HIS A 212 -3.48 -6.33 -18.28
CA HIS A 212 -3.03 -6.21 -19.67
C HIS A 212 -2.52 -4.80 -20.04
N ASP A 213 -3.08 -3.76 -19.43
CA ASP A 213 -2.76 -2.36 -19.75
C ASP A 213 -1.71 -1.77 -18.79
N TYR A 214 -0.96 -2.62 -18.08
CA TYR A 214 0.02 -2.15 -17.10
C TYR A 214 1.18 -1.40 -17.75
N ASP A 215 1.59 -1.77 -18.96
CA ASP A 215 2.65 -1.08 -19.71
C ASP A 215 2.29 0.38 -19.96
N SER A 216 1.03 0.69 -20.27
CA SER A 216 0.56 2.07 -20.43
C SER A 216 0.67 2.88 -19.13
N ALA A 217 0.55 2.24 -17.97
CA ALA A 217 0.76 2.93 -16.69
C ALA A 217 2.24 3.28 -16.47
N LEU A 218 3.16 2.40 -16.88
CA LEU A 218 4.60 2.65 -16.83
C LEU A 218 5.02 3.75 -17.80
N GLU A 219 4.51 3.72 -19.04
CA GLU A 219 4.73 4.78 -20.03
C GLU A 219 4.22 6.13 -19.54
N ALA A 220 3.04 6.16 -18.92
CA ALA A 220 2.47 7.38 -18.38
C ALA A 220 3.28 7.93 -17.19
N ILE A 221 3.78 7.06 -16.32
CA ILE A 221 4.72 7.46 -15.25
C ILE A 221 6.01 8.02 -15.85
N GLY A 222 6.61 7.33 -16.84
CA GLY A 222 7.82 7.81 -17.51
C GLY A 222 7.62 9.15 -18.22
N LYS A 223 6.44 9.37 -18.82
CA LYS A 223 6.05 10.66 -19.38
C LYS A 223 6.00 11.77 -18.33
N MET A 224 5.47 11.49 -17.14
CA MET A 224 5.49 12.47 -16.04
C MET A 224 6.92 12.81 -15.62
N GLU A 225 7.78 11.81 -15.43
CA GLU A 225 9.19 12.01 -15.04
C GLU A 225 9.97 12.77 -16.11
N SER A 226 9.67 12.57 -17.40
CA SER A 226 10.29 13.29 -18.52
C SER A 226 9.78 14.72 -18.68
N ASP A 227 8.46 14.94 -18.53
CA ASP A 227 7.84 16.24 -18.81
C ASP A 227 7.91 17.20 -17.62
N LEU A 228 8.23 16.70 -16.42
CA LEU A 228 8.29 17.47 -15.18
C LEU A 228 9.69 17.33 -14.53
N PRO A 229 10.64 18.22 -14.85
CA PRO A 229 11.98 18.19 -14.25
C PRO A 229 11.94 18.16 -12.72
N GLY A 230 12.76 17.29 -12.11
CA GLY A 230 12.78 17.10 -10.66
C GLY A 230 11.60 16.28 -10.09
N PHE A 231 10.69 15.78 -10.93
CA PHE A 231 9.66 14.82 -10.51
C PHE A 231 10.17 13.39 -10.68
N PHE A 232 10.06 12.60 -9.63
CA PHE A 232 10.38 11.18 -9.62
C PHE A 232 9.21 10.37 -9.06
N TYR A 233 8.99 9.18 -9.58
CA TYR A 233 7.97 8.27 -9.06
C TYR A 233 8.61 7.01 -8.48
N ALA A 234 8.22 6.65 -7.26
CA ALA A 234 8.69 5.44 -6.56
C ALA A 234 7.53 4.73 -5.88
N GLY A 235 7.43 3.41 -6.05
CA GLY A 235 6.51 2.60 -5.27
C GLY A 235 5.89 1.44 -6.01
N ASN A 236 4.84 0.89 -5.41
CA ASN A 236 4.24 -0.38 -5.83
C ASN A 236 3.35 -0.31 -7.07
N ASN A 237 3.22 0.86 -7.71
CA ASN A 237 2.62 0.98 -9.04
C ASN A 237 3.66 0.85 -10.17
N LYS A 238 4.96 0.91 -9.86
CA LYS A 238 6.06 0.88 -10.85
C LYS A 238 7.00 -0.31 -10.63
N ASP A 239 7.47 -0.50 -9.39
CA ASP A 239 8.65 -1.33 -9.13
C ASP A 239 8.35 -2.69 -8.46
N GLY A 240 7.08 -2.99 -8.25
CA GLY A 240 6.61 -4.27 -7.70
C GLY A 240 5.89 -4.16 -6.37
N LEU A 241 5.07 -5.17 -6.07
CA LEU A 241 4.16 -5.16 -4.91
C LEU A 241 4.82 -5.51 -3.57
N ALA A 242 5.91 -6.27 -3.60
CA ALA A 242 6.52 -6.79 -2.38
C ALA A 242 7.23 -5.69 -1.60
N VAL A 243 7.26 -5.82 -0.27
CA VAL A 243 7.92 -4.85 0.63
C VAL A 243 9.37 -4.60 0.22
N GLY A 244 10.12 -5.66 -0.12
CA GLY A 244 11.51 -5.54 -0.58
C GLY A 244 11.66 -4.72 -1.87
N ASN A 245 10.75 -4.90 -2.83
CA ASN A 245 10.72 -4.11 -4.06
C ASN A 245 10.45 -2.63 -3.79
N VAL A 246 9.51 -2.32 -2.91
CA VAL A 246 9.17 -0.92 -2.58
C VAL A 246 10.29 -0.24 -1.79
N ILE A 247 11.01 -0.98 -0.93
CA ILE A 247 12.22 -0.46 -0.27
C ILE A 247 13.30 -0.14 -1.31
N ALA A 248 13.59 -1.08 -2.21
CA ALA A 248 14.58 -0.88 -3.28
C ALA A 248 14.19 0.29 -4.21
N SER A 249 12.90 0.41 -4.54
CA SER A 249 12.35 1.53 -5.30
C SER A 249 12.62 2.87 -4.63
N GLY A 250 12.30 2.98 -3.33
CA GLY A 250 12.57 4.21 -2.56
C GLY A 250 14.05 4.57 -2.51
N SER A 251 14.93 3.59 -2.25
CA SER A 251 16.38 3.79 -2.21
C SER A 251 16.95 4.21 -3.57
N ASN A 252 16.63 3.48 -4.64
CA ASN A 252 17.13 3.78 -5.98
C ASN A 252 16.66 5.17 -6.44
N THR A 253 15.40 5.54 -6.16
CA THR A 253 14.89 6.85 -6.53
C THR A 253 15.53 7.98 -5.72
N ALA A 254 15.90 7.74 -4.46
CA ALA A 254 16.68 8.72 -3.69
C ALA A 254 18.06 8.99 -4.34
N ASP A 255 18.76 7.94 -4.80
CA ASP A 255 20.05 8.09 -5.49
C ASP A 255 19.92 8.86 -6.82
N LEU A 256 18.81 8.66 -7.55
CA LEU A 256 18.49 9.44 -8.75
C LEU A 256 18.26 10.92 -8.44
N VAL A 257 17.54 11.22 -7.35
CA VAL A 257 17.32 12.60 -6.90
C VAL A 257 18.65 13.26 -6.51
N ILE A 258 19.50 12.56 -5.75
CA ILE A 258 20.82 13.08 -5.37
C ILE A 258 21.63 13.41 -6.63
N SER A 259 21.69 12.49 -7.58
CA SER A 259 22.41 12.69 -8.84
C SER A 259 21.86 13.86 -9.65
N TYR A 260 20.52 14.02 -9.69
CA TYR A 260 19.85 15.14 -10.35
C TYR A 260 20.24 16.48 -9.71
N LEU A 261 20.15 16.59 -8.38
CA LEU A 261 20.50 17.81 -7.65
C LEU A 261 21.98 18.18 -7.81
N GLU A 262 22.89 17.20 -7.76
CA GLU A 262 24.31 17.44 -8.00
C GLU A 262 24.63 17.89 -9.43
N SER A 263 23.87 17.40 -10.42
CA SER A 263 24.06 17.77 -11.83
C SER A 263 23.66 19.21 -12.12
N GLY A 264 22.63 19.73 -11.44
CA GLY A 264 22.23 21.14 -11.52
C GLY A 264 23.26 22.08 -10.90
N ILE A 265 23.90 21.68 -9.80
CA ILE A 265 24.96 22.47 -9.14
C ILE A 265 26.18 22.63 -10.06
N LYS A 266 26.57 21.59 -10.80
CA LYS A 266 27.72 21.64 -11.73
C LYS A 266 27.51 22.49 -12.99
N GLN A 267 26.27 22.88 -13.31
CA GLN A 267 25.99 23.77 -14.44
C GLN A 267 26.02 25.26 -14.05
N LEU A 268 26.08 25.56 -12.76
CA LEU A 268 26.10 26.91 -12.20
C LEU A 268 27.52 27.43 -11.87
N ASP A 269 28.53 26.54 -11.91
CA ASP A 269 29.97 26.84 -11.75
C ASP A 269 30.68 26.94 -13.12
#